data_AF-A0A942Q7X7-F1
#
_entry.id   AF-A0A942Q7X7-F1
#
_cell.length_a   1.000
_cell.length_b   1.000
_cell.length_c   1.000
_cell.angle_alpha   90.00
_cell.angle_beta   90.00
_cell.angle_gamma   90.00
#
_symmetry.space_group_name_H-M   'P 1'
#
loop_
_entity.id
_entity.type
_entity.pdbx_description
1 polymer ?
#
loop_
_entity_poly.entity_id
_entity_poly.type
_entity_poly.pdbx_seq_one_letter_code
_entity_poly.pdbx_strand_id
1 'polypeptide(L)'
;MARYSEHDTSKIYQAADSFRANCLLSDGSLLFSDASVWRPDVLERIHKAFVATPDEGDRTFIDKFKDQVGKAGQDVSRLAAEILSVYFLFPSSVGGARKRQVVNEVLSWGGDTLPEFHLVSAAFANGIGSGGQGYNTRRPFEIAFLIELAIAWKKLPQDRQTEVAADPWLFQEIVDSIEDAESKQLRHMLLHLLFPEHFERIASGNHKRRVIKAFAGLVTAESEDDDQAILAIRQELEKLLPNQELDFYWSPLVEAWYDDSEGASEGAPLEIIQHKKQIVLYGPPGTGKTFRAKKLAERVIRSAALSQMGPARYFQSQSAIESAIRDNVHRLQLHPAYSYEDFIRALHISNSGGTEYRAGYLPKLIEDIERQPRVERLPHILILDEMNRTDLSRMLGECFSLLEDRNQTIELPARNGDGAAMKLRIPDDLFVIGTMNLIDQSIEQIDFALRRRFLWLLCPFDAEALVGAAEAKWQDLKSGLEWDRIEPDFRKLAAAAAALNRQIHDSPLLGSQYEIGHTYLLDVVVFLRNFLGARPTRKQNYLWSKKGEALEPVVQVWNLSLRPLLEQYLAGLDATARNVELERLSKVLLKPSVAE
;
A
#
# COMPACT_ATOMS: atom_id res chain seq x y z
N MET A 1 6.46 8.35 -20.05
CA MET A 1 6.31 7.93 -18.64
C MET A 1 4.85 7.87 -18.18
N ALA A 2 4.12 8.99 -18.19
CA ALA A 2 2.73 9.06 -17.71
C ALA A 2 1.70 8.09 -18.35
N ARG A 3 1.89 7.66 -19.60
CA ARG A 3 0.95 6.73 -20.28
C ARG A 3 1.20 5.25 -20.00
N TYR A 4 2.33 4.89 -19.40
CA TYR A 4 2.64 3.50 -19.15
C TYR A 4 1.79 2.95 -18.00
N SER A 5 1.27 1.75 -18.18
CA SER A 5 0.47 1.03 -17.20
C SER A 5 0.62 -0.47 -17.44
N GLU A 6 0.32 -1.24 -16.41
CA GLU A 6 0.38 -2.70 -16.36
C GLU A 6 -0.60 -3.34 -17.36
N HIS A 7 -1.58 -2.58 -17.83
CA HIS A 7 -2.64 -3.02 -18.73
C HIS A 7 -2.82 -2.09 -19.93
N ASP A 8 -3.48 -2.58 -20.98
CA ASP A 8 -3.89 -1.75 -22.11
C ASP A 8 -4.94 -0.71 -21.67
N THR A 9 -4.54 0.56 -21.68
CA THR A 9 -5.34 1.74 -21.33
C THR A 9 -5.85 2.49 -22.55
N SER A 10 -5.61 2.00 -23.78
CA SER A 10 -5.97 2.69 -25.02
C SER A 10 -7.47 3.00 -25.13
N LYS A 11 -8.33 2.08 -24.67
CA LYS A 11 -9.79 2.27 -24.64
C LYS A 11 -10.22 3.32 -23.63
N ILE A 12 -9.49 3.47 -22.53
CA ILE A 12 -9.77 4.49 -21.51
C ILE A 12 -9.49 5.87 -22.09
N TYR A 13 -8.34 6.07 -22.74
CA TYR A 13 -8.02 7.34 -23.38
C TYR A 13 -8.96 7.66 -24.56
N GLN A 14 -9.35 6.66 -25.37
CA GLN A 14 -10.36 6.85 -26.43
C GLN A 14 -11.72 7.32 -25.86
N ALA A 15 -12.13 6.80 -24.70
CA ALA A 15 -13.34 7.23 -24.02
C ALA A 15 -13.19 8.65 -23.43
N ALA A 16 -12.04 8.99 -22.86
CA ALA A 16 -11.74 10.34 -22.37
C ALA A 16 -11.72 11.38 -23.51
N ASP A 17 -11.17 11.02 -24.68
CA ASP A 17 -11.21 11.85 -25.88
C ASP A 17 -12.64 12.07 -26.39
N SER A 18 -13.45 11.01 -26.37
CA SER A 18 -14.88 11.09 -26.71
C SER A 18 -15.64 11.98 -25.73
N PHE A 19 -15.30 11.92 -24.43
CA PHE A 19 -15.84 12.82 -23.43
C PHE A 19 -15.47 14.28 -23.72
N ARG A 20 -14.20 14.58 -23.99
CA ARG A 20 -13.77 15.94 -24.36
C ARG A 20 -14.51 16.47 -25.59
N ALA A 21 -14.55 15.70 -26.67
CA ALA A 21 -15.12 16.13 -27.94
C ALA A 21 -16.66 16.21 -27.92
N ASN A 22 -17.32 15.15 -27.43
CA ASN A 22 -18.77 15.01 -27.56
C ASN A 22 -19.55 15.63 -26.38
N CYS A 23 -18.88 15.90 -25.26
CA CYS A 23 -19.55 16.30 -24.01
C CYS A 23 -19.09 17.66 -23.49
N LEU A 24 -17.78 17.93 -23.46
CA LEU A 24 -17.27 19.23 -23.02
C LEU A 24 -17.38 20.27 -24.14
N LEU A 25 -16.78 19.99 -25.30
CA LEU A 25 -16.75 20.90 -26.45
C LEU A 25 -18.07 20.98 -27.24
N SER A 26 -18.95 20.00 -27.05
CA SER A 26 -20.29 19.99 -27.64
C SER A 26 -21.30 19.50 -26.61
N ASP A 27 -22.59 19.61 -26.91
CA ASP A 27 -23.66 19.27 -25.97
C ASP A 27 -24.17 17.83 -26.12
N GLY A 28 -23.40 16.96 -26.76
CA GLY A 28 -23.77 15.60 -27.11
C GLY A 28 -23.82 14.64 -25.92
N SER A 29 -23.33 13.42 -26.15
CA SER A 29 -23.42 12.31 -25.22
C SER A 29 -22.22 11.37 -25.41
N LEU A 30 -21.75 10.81 -24.30
CA LEU A 30 -20.68 9.82 -24.24
C LEU A 30 -21.19 8.42 -24.60
N LEU A 31 -22.46 8.11 -24.31
CA LEU A 31 -23.03 6.77 -24.45
C LEU A 31 -24.02 6.61 -25.62
N PHE A 32 -24.61 7.70 -26.09
CA PHE A 32 -25.70 7.68 -27.06
C PHE A 32 -25.44 8.68 -28.20
N SER A 33 -25.13 8.19 -29.40
CA SER A 33 -24.76 9.04 -30.54
C SER A 33 -25.76 10.15 -30.91
N ASP A 34 -27.05 9.91 -30.65
CA ASP A 34 -28.14 10.78 -31.06
C ASP A 34 -28.71 11.62 -29.90
N ALA A 35 -28.11 11.53 -28.71
CA ALA A 35 -28.56 12.26 -27.54
C ALA A 35 -27.70 13.49 -27.26
N SER A 36 -28.32 14.52 -26.70
CA SER A 36 -27.64 15.73 -26.23
C SER A 36 -27.90 15.89 -24.73
N VAL A 37 -27.05 15.32 -23.88
CA VAL A 37 -27.31 15.26 -22.42
C VAL A 37 -26.36 16.14 -21.60
N TRP A 38 -25.25 16.62 -22.19
CA TRP A 38 -24.30 17.52 -21.53
C TRP A 38 -24.60 19.02 -21.70
N ARG A 39 -25.78 19.36 -22.22
CA ARG A 39 -26.25 20.74 -22.37
C ARG A 39 -26.55 21.41 -21.01
N PRO A 40 -26.46 22.75 -20.91
CA PRO A 40 -26.58 23.49 -19.64
C PRO A 40 -27.87 23.21 -18.85
N ASP A 41 -29.03 23.05 -19.48
CA ASP A 41 -30.29 22.82 -18.77
C ASP A 41 -30.34 21.48 -18.03
N VAL A 42 -29.71 20.43 -18.57
CA VAL A 42 -29.65 19.11 -17.93
C VAL A 42 -28.64 19.12 -16.79
N LEU A 43 -27.51 19.79 -16.97
CA LEU A 43 -26.49 20.01 -15.93
C LEU A 43 -27.07 20.76 -14.72
N GLU A 44 -27.82 21.84 -14.94
CA GLU A 44 -28.47 22.58 -13.86
C GLU A 44 -29.53 21.74 -13.13
N ARG A 45 -30.25 20.87 -13.85
CA ARG A 45 -31.24 19.96 -13.24
C ARG A 45 -30.58 18.89 -12.37
N ILE A 46 -29.50 18.26 -12.82
CA ILE A 46 -28.78 17.27 -11.99
C ILE A 46 -28.11 17.96 -10.80
N HIS A 47 -27.53 19.16 -10.99
CA HIS A 47 -26.97 19.95 -9.90
C HIS A 47 -28.02 20.26 -8.84
N LYS A 48 -29.19 20.77 -9.23
CA LYS A 48 -30.29 21.03 -8.30
C LYS A 48 -30.75 19.78 -7.55
N ALA A 49 -30.85 18.66 -8.25
CA ALA A 49 -31.33 17.41 -7.70
C ALA A 49 -30.34 16.76 -6.73
N PHE A 50 -29.04 16.82 -7.03
CA PHE A 50 -28.01 16.05 -6.33
C PHE A 50 -27.06 16.90 -5.49
N VAL A 51 -26.51 17.98 -6.07
CA VAL A 51 -25.47 18.81 -5.44
C VAL A 51 -26.08 19.81 -4.47
N ALA A 52 -27.12 20.54 -4.90
CA ALA A 52 -27.78 21.56 -4.06
C ALA A 52 -28.72 20.96 -2.99
N THR A 53 -29.04 19.67 -3.09
CA THR A 53 -29.95 18.98 -2.16
C THR A 53 -29.37 17.62 -1.73
N PRO A 54 -28.23 17.59 -1.03
CA PRO A 54 -27.55 16.34 -0.69
C PRO A 54 -28.38 15.49 0.30
N ASP A 55 -28.47 14.19 0.05
CA ASP A 55 -29.02 13.23 1.01
C ASP A 55 -27.88 12.70 1.91
N GLU A 56 -27.86 13.19 3.15
CA GLU A 56 -26.89 12.81 4.20
C GLU A 56 -27.28 11.55 4.97
N GLY A 57 -28.39 10.88 4.60
CA GLY A 57 -28.83 9.66 5.28
C GLY A 57 -27.86 8.48 5.14
N ASP A 58 -28.03 7.48 6.00
CA ASP A 58 -27.14 6.31 6.11
C ASP A 58 -27.33 5.26 5.01
N ARG A 59 -28.22 5.51 4.05
CA ARG A 59 -28.52 4.58 2.94
C ARG A 59 -27.37 4.52 1.93
N THR A 60 -27.36 3.49 1.09
CA THR A 60 -26.32 3.32 0.08
C THR A 60 -26.27 4.49 -0.90
N PHE A 61 -25.09 4.77 -1.46
CA PHE A 61 -24.95 5.83 -2.47
C PHE A 61 -25.97 5.70 -3.60
N ILE A 62 -26.19 4.48 -4.11
CA ILE A 62 -27.07 4.26 -5.26
C ILE A 62 -28.55 4.49 -4.90
N ASP A 63 -28.99 4.11 -3.71
CA ASP A 63 -30.36 4.38 -3.27
C ASP A 63 -30.62 5.88 -3.15
N LYS A 64 -29.69 6.60 -2.54
CA LYS A 64 -29.76 8.06 -2.40
C LYS A 64 -29.72 8.76 -3.75
N PHE A 65 -28.79 8.33 -4.61
CA PHE A 65 -28.65 8.86 -5.96
C PHE A 65 -29.92 8.60 -6.79
N LYS A 66 -30.57 7.45 -6.63
CA LYS A 66 -31.85 7.13 -7.29
C LYS A 66 -32.97 8.04 -6.84
N ASP A 67 -33.10 8.28 -5.54
CA ASP A 67 -34.16 9.13 -5.00
C ASP A 67 -34.02 10.59 -5.44
N GLN A 68 -32.78 11.08 -5.51
CA GLN A 68 -32.43 12.42 -5.94
C GLN A 68 -32.58 12.59 -7.46
N VAL A 69 -31.94 11.72 -8.25
CA VAL A 69 -31.77 11.87 -9.71
C VAL A 69 -32.87 11.15 -10.50
N GLY A 70 -33.32 9.98 -10.05
CA GLY A 70 -34.24 9.12 -10.83
C GLY A 70 -35.62 9.76 -11.10
N LYS A 71 -36.03 10.74 -10.28
CA LYS A 71 -37.27 11.52 -10.49
C LYS A 71 -37.06 12.77 -11.34
N ALA A 72 -35.81 13.11 -11.67
CA ALA A 72 -35.45 14.32 -12.38
C ALA A 72 -35.54 14.18 -13.92
N GLY A 73 -35.99 13.03 -14.45
CA GLY A 73 -36.27 12.80 -15.88
C GLY A 73 -35.18 12.01 -16.61
N GLN A 74 -35.52 11.50 -17.81
CA GLN A 74 -34.66 10.56 -18.55
C GLN A 74 -33.29 11.15 -18.93
N ASP A 75 -33.26 12.39 -19.42
CA ASP A 75 -31.99 13.07 -19.77
C ASP A 75 -31.05 13.20 -18.55
N VAL A 76 -31.61 13.45 -17.37
CA VAL A 76 -30.84 13.58 -16.13
C VAL A 76 -30.31 12.21 -15.67
N SER A 77 -31.10 11.15 -15.78
CA SER A 77 -30.64 9.78 -15.53
C SER A 77 -29.54 9.35 -16.50
N ARG A 78 -29.64 9.72 -17.79
CA ARG A 78 -28.60 9.49 -18.79
C ARG A 78 -27.32 10.23 -18.43
N LEU A 79 -27.40 11.55 -18.20
CA LEU A 79 -26.25 12.36 -17.79
C LEU A 79 -25.59 11.80 -16.52
N ALA A 80 -26.37 11.40 -15.52
CA ALA A 80 -25.87 10.77 -14.30
C ALA A 80 -25.07 9.49 -14.57
N ALA A 81 -25.52 8.66 -15.51
CA ALA A 81 -24.79 7.46 -15.93
C ALA A 81 -23.49 7.79 -16.69
N GLU A 82 -23.47 8.87 -17.48
CA GLU A 82 -22.27 9.32 -18.19
C GLU A 82 -21.23 9.93 -17.24
N ILE A 83 -21.67 10.70 -16.25
CA ILE A 83 -20.81 11.24 -15.18
C ILE A 83 -20.17 10.08 -14.40
N LEU A 84 -20.95 9.06 -14.03
CA LEU A 84 -20.39 7.85 -13.41
C LEU A 84 -19.43 7.11 -14.34
N SER A 85 -19.67 7.17 -15.65
CA SER A 85 -18.79 6.56 -16.62
C SER A 85 -17.42 7.24 -16.64
N VAL A 86 -17.37 8.58 -16.66
CA VAL A 86 -16.13 9.36 -16.51
C VAL A 86 -15.44 9.06 -15.18
N TYR A 87 -16.18 9.03 -14.07
CA TYR A 87 -15.67 8.68 -12.74
C TYR A 87 -14.97 7.31 -12.70
N PHE A 88 -15.45 6.33 -13.47
CA PHE A 88 -14.91 4.96 -13.50
C PHE A 88 -13.79 4.73 -14.54
N LEU A 89 -13.46 5.71 -15.38
CA LEU A 89 -12.41 5.56 -16.40
C LEU A 89 -11.03 5.34 -15.77
N PHE A 90 -10.67 6.10 -14.74
CA PHE A 90 -9.35 6.04 -14.11
C PHE A 90 -9.14 4.87 -13.12
N PRO A 91 -10.01 4.62 -12.11
CA PRO A 91 -9.69 3.74 -10.99
C PRO A 91 -9.52 2.27 -11.40
N SER A 92 -8.43 1.63 -10.98
CA SER A 92 -8.19 0.18 -11.11
C SER A 92 -8.77 -0.63 -9.95
N SER A 93 -9.07 0.00 -8.82
CA SER A 93 -9.57 -0.67 -7.60
C SER A 93 -11.02 -1.18 -7.69
N VAL A 94 -11.74 -0.88 -8.77
CA VAL A 94 -13.10 -1.35 -9.01
C VAL A 94 -13.11 -2.23 -10.24
N GLY A 95 -13.47 -3.51 -10.10
CA GLY A 95 -13.50 -4.44 -11.24
C GLY A 95 -14.50 -4.02 -12.33
N GLY A 96 -14.18 -4.30 -13.60
CA GLY A 96 -14.98 -3.86 -14.75
C GLY A 96 -16.43 -4.32 -14.76
N ALA A 97 -16.72 -5.52 -14.24
CA ALA A 97 -18.09 -6.01 -14.07
C ALA A 97 -18.89 -5.13 -13.11
N ARG A 98 -18.27 -4.68 -12.01
CA ARG A 98 -18.91 -3.79 -11.03
C ARG A 98 -19.11 -2.39 -11.60
N LYS A 99 -18.12 -1.85 -12.33
CA LYS A 99 -18.26 -0.57 -13.06
C LYS A 99 -19.50 -0.60 -13.98
N ARG A 100 -19.61 -1.63 -14.82
CA ARG A 100 -20.76 -1.83 -15.73
C ARG A 100 -22.08 -2.01 -14.99
N GLN A 101 -22.10 -2.76 -13.89
CA GLN A 101 -23.30 -2.98 -13.09
C GLN A 101 -23.86 -1.66 -12.56
N VAL A 102 -22.99 -0.82 -11.96
CA VAL A 102 -23.39 0.46 -11.39
C VAL A 102 -23.92 1.42 -12.46
N VAL A 103 -23.25 1.53 -13.61
CA VAL A 103 -23.70 2.38 -14.71
C VAL A 103 -25.04 1.89 -15.29
N ASN A 104 -25.20 0.58 -15.49
CA ASN A 104 -26.46 0.00 -15.96
C ASN A 104 -27.61 0.18 -14.97
N GLU A 105 -27.32 0.15 -13.67
CA GLU A 105 -28.33 0.39 -12.65
C GLU A 105 -28.90 1.81 -12.76
N VAL A 106 -28.06 2.83 -12.97
CA VAL A 106 -28.51 4.21 -13.19
C VAL A 106 -29.26 4.37 -14.51
N LEU A 107 -28.76 3.77 -15.60
CA LEU A 107 -29.44 3.79 -16.90
C LEU A 107 -30.84 3.15 -16.84
N SER A 108 -31.01 2.11 -16.01
CA SER A 108 -32.28 1.42 -15.85
C SER A 108 -33.40 2.32 -15.31
N TRP A 109 -33.07 3.40 -14.59
CA TRP A 109 -34.06 4.36 -14.09
C TRP A 109 -34.73 5.13 -15.23
N GLY A 110 -34.02 5.30 -16.35
CA GLY A 110 -34.53 5.88 -17.59
C GLY A 110 -34.99 4.83 -18.62
N GLY A 111 -34.92 3.54 -18.30
CA GLY A 111 -35.24 2.45 -19.23
C GLY A 111 -34.15 2.14 -20.27
N ASP A 112 -32.93 2.67 -20.09
CA ASP A 112 -31.80 2.45 -21.00
C ASP A 112 -30.84 1.37 -20.44
N THR A 113 -29.93 0.90 -21.30
CA THR A 113 -28.84 -0.02 -20.90
C THR A 113 -27.57 0.31 -21.68
N LEU A 114 -26.41 0.06 -21.08
CA LEU A 114 -25.10 0.22 -21.70
C LEU A 114 -24.81 -1.00 -22.59
N PRO A 115 -24.62 -0.83 -23.91
CA PRO A 115 -24.32 -1.95 -24.80
C PRO A 115 -23.00 -2.64 -24.43
N GLU A 116 -22.97 -3.98 -24.53
CA GLU A 116 -21.79 -4.78 -24.17
C GLU A 116 -20.55 -4.38 -24.98
N PHE A 117 -20.72 -4.11 -26.27
CA PHE A 117 -19.65 -3.72 -27.19
C PHE A 117 -19.42 -2.21 -27.30
N HIS A 118 -19.99 -1.41 -26.39
CA HIS A 118 -19.76 0.02 -26.36
C HIS A 118 -18.32 0.37 -25.96
N LEU A 119 -17.79 1.50 -26.45
CA LEU A 119 -16.42 1.95 -26.13
C LEU A 119 -16.18 2.05 -24.62
N VAL A 120 -17.13 2.65 -23.88
CA VAL A 120 -17.07 2.75 -22.41
C VAL A 120 -17.10 1.37 -21.74
N SER A 121 -17.88 0.42 -22.25
CA SER A 121 -17.89 -0.96 -21.73
C SER A 121 -16.55 -1.65 -21.86
N ALA A 122 -15.85 -1.41 -22.98
CA ALA A 122 -14.49 -1.88 -23.22
C ALA A 122 -13.46 -1.15 -22.34
N ALA A 123 -13.60 0.18 -22.17
CA ALA A 123 -12.74 0.97 -21.30
C ALA A 123 -12.79 0.51 -19.83
N PHE A 124 -13.96 0.04 -19.36
CA PHE A 124 -14.10 -0.50 -18.01
C PHE A 124 -13.39 -1.83 -17.77
N ALA A 125 -12.82 -2.48 -18.80
CA ALA A 125 -12.08 -3.73 -18.59
C ALA A 125 -10.94 -3.55 -17.57
N ASN A 126 -10.24 -2.42 -17.62
CA ASN A 126 -9.09 -2.09 -16.77
C ASN A 126 -9.27 -0.73 -16.07
N GLY A 127 -8.22 -0.29 -15.37
CA GLY A 127 -8.05 1.09 -14.92
C GLY A 127 -6.62 1.55 -15.17
N ILE A 128 -6.36 2.84 -14.94
CA ILE A 128 -5.03 3.46 -15.11
C ILE A 128 -4.24 3.41 -13.80
N GLY A 129 -4.91 3.66 -12.67
CA GLY A 129 -4.26 3.75 -11.37
C GLY A 129 -5.25 3.70 -10.21
N SER A 130 -4.72 3.67 -8.98
CA SER A 130 -5.56 3.63 -7.77
C SER A 130 -6.08 5.03 -7.42
N GLY A 131 -7.38 5.14 -7.16
CA GLY A 131 -7.97 6.34 -6.53
C GLY A 131 -7.88 6.35 -5.00
N GLY A 132 -7.41 5.25 -4.38
CA GLY A 132 -7.42 5.08 -2.93
C GLY A 132 -8.81 4.81 -2.34
N GLN A 133 -8.84 4.46 -1.04
CA GLN A 133 -10.08 4.16 -0.32
C GLN A 133 -10.99 5.39 -0.17
N GLY A 134 -10.40 6.58 -0.01
CA GLY A 134 -11.11 7.85 0.11
C GLY A 134 -11.96 8.16 -1.12
N TYR A 135 -11.43 7.95 -2.33
CA TYR A 135 -12.15 8.21 -3.58
C TYR A 135 -13.43 7.38 -3.70
N ASN A 136 -13.35 6.07 -3.41
CA ASN A 136 -14.49 5.18 -3.51
C ASN A 136 -15.58 5.43 -2.44
N THR A 137 -15.16 5.83 -1.23
CA THR A 137 -16.07 6.11 -0.10
C THR A 137 -16.68 7.51 -0.16
N ARG A 138 -15.94 8.49 -0.71
CA ARG A 138 -16.36 9.88 -0.88
C ARG A 138 -16.93 10.18 -2.28
N ARG A 139 -17.39 9.14 -2.99
CA ARG A 139 -17.97 9.24 -4.33
C ARG A 139 -18.95 10.41 -4.53
N PRO A 140 -19.89 10.72 -3.61
CA PRO A 140 -20.80 11.85 -3.81
C PRO A 140 -20.08 13.18 -4.10
N PHE A 141 -18.99 13.44 -3.38
CA PHE A 141 -18.22 14.68 -3.50
C PHE A 141 -17.41 14.75 -4.81
N GLU A 142 -16.89 13.62 -5.27
CA GLU A 142 -16.18 13.53 -6.56
C GLU A 142 -17.16 13.72 -7.74
N ILE A 143 -18.38 13.18 -7.62
CA ILE A 143 -19.44 13.34 -8.62
C ILE A 143 -19.96 14.77 -8.65
N ALA A 144 -20.16 15.40 -7.48
CA ALA A 144 -20.54 16.80 -7.37
C ALA A 144 -19.50 17.72 -8.04
N PHE A 145 -18.21 17.49 -7.76
CA PHE A 145 -17.10 18.21 -8.38
C PHE A 145 -17.14 18.15 -9.91
N LEU A 146 -17.38 16.98 -10.50
CA LEU A 146 -17.49 16.85 -11.97
C LEU A 146 -18.71 17.59 -12.54
N ILE A 147 -19.84 17.61 -11.82
CA ILE A 147 -21.03 18.37 -12.22
C ILE A 147 -20.73 19.87 -12.21
N GLU A 148 -20.13 20.38 -11.13
CA GLU A 148 -19.78 21.79 -10.97
C GLU A 148 -18.75 22.23 -12.01
N LEU A 149 -17.73 21.41 -12.27
CA LEU A 149 -16.76 21.62 -13.33
C LEU A 149 -17.43 21.71 -14.70
N ALA A 150 -18.34 20.79 -15.02
CA ALA A 150 -19.05 20.82 -16.30
C ALA A 150 -19.95 22.06 -16.44
N ILE A 151 -20.60 22.51 -15.36
CA ILE A 151 -21.37 23.76 -15.35
C ILE A 151 -20.47 24.97 -15.57
N ALA A 152 -19.34 25.05 -14.86
CA ALA A 152 -18.37 26.12 -15.02
C ALA A 152 -17.80 26.14 -16.45
N TRP A 153 -17.49 24.96 -17.00
CA TRP A 153 -17.04 24.79 -18.38
C TRP A 153 -18.03 25.35 -19.39
N LYS A 154 -19.32 24.98 -19.27
CA LYS A 154 -20.38 25.41 -20.19
C LYS A 154 -20.70 26.91 -20.09
N LYS A 155 -20.27 27.60 -19.04
CA LYS A 155 -20.36 29.07 -18.92
C LYS A 155 -19.28 29.79 -19.71
N LEU A 156 -18.19 29.11 -20.09
CA LEU A 156 -17.14 29.70 -20.91
C LEU A 156 -17.64 29.91 -22.35
N PRO A 157 -17.26 31.02 -23.01
CA PRO A 157 -17.44 31.20 -24.45
C PRO A 157 -16.86 30.02 -25.26
N GLN A 158 -17.48 29.67 -26.38
CA GLN A 158 -17.11 28.48 -27.17
C GLN A 158 -15.67 28.52 -27.71
N ASP A 159 -15.20 29.70 -28.10
CA ASP A 159 -13.81 29.96 -28.49
C ASP A 159 -12.86 29.71 -27.32
N ARG A 160 -13.21 30.19 -26.11
CA ARG A 160 -12.43 29.92 -24.90
C ARG A 160 -12.45 28.44 -24.52
N GLN A 161 -13.58 27.74 -24.64
CA GLN A 161 -13.63 26.29 -24.42
C GLN A 161 -12.68 25.53 -25.35
N THR A 162 -12.63 25.93 -26.62
CA THR A 162 -11.74 25.30 -27.62
C THR A 162 -10.28 25.53 -27.30
N GLU A 163 -9.92 26.76 -26.90
CA GLU A 163 -8.57 27.11 -26.46
C GLU A 163 -8.15 26.31 -25.21
N VAL A 164 -8.99 26.34 -24.17
CA VAL A 164 -8.73 25.65 -22.89
C VAL A 164 -8.66 24.13 -23.09
N ALA A 165 -9.47 23.54 -23.98
CA ALA A 165 -9.43 22.10 -24.24
C ALA A 165 -8.17 21.63 -24.99
N ALA A 166 -7.43 22.56 -25.59
CA ALA A 166 -6.18 22.29 -26.30
C ALA A 166 -4.93 22.55 -25.43
N ASP A 167 -5.05 23.36 -24.37
CA ASP A 167 -3.93 23.71 -23.50
C ASP A 167 -4.07 23.04 -22.11
N PRO A 168 -3.11 22.18 -21.70
CA PRO A 168 -3.19 21.44 -20.45
C PRO A 168 -3.21 22.34 -19.20
N TRP A 169 -2.51 23.48 -19.24
CA TRP A 169 -2.36 24.35 -18.08
C TRP A 169 -3.55 25.29 -17.94
N LEU A 170 -4.07 25.80 -19.06
CA LEU A 170 -5.35 26.54 -19.02
C LEU A 170 -6.49 25.63 -18.57
N PHE A 171 -6.49 24.35 -18.99
CA PHE A 171 -7.47 23.39 -18.49
C PHE A 171 -7.34 23.19 -16.99
N GLN A 172 -6.11 23.05 -16.48
CA GLN A 172 -5.85 22.97 -15.05
C GLN A 172 -6.37 24.18 -14.30
N GLU A 173 -6.15 25.41 -14.78
CA GLU A 173 -6.68 26.63 -14.14
C GLU A 173 -8.21 26.59 -13.98
N ILE A 174 -8.93 26.08 -15.00
CA ILE A 174 -10.39 25.93 -14.91
C ILE A 174 -10.77 24.85 -13.89
N VAL A 175 -10.07 23.72 -13.87
CA VAL A 175 -10.30 22.65 -12.89
C VAL A 175 -10.04 23.14 -11.45
N ASP A 176 -8.98 23.93 -11.26
CA ASP A 176 -8.57 24.47 -9.96
C ASP A 176 -9.43 25.64 -9.48
N SER A 177 -10.19 26.26 -10.38
CA SER A 177 -11.16 27.30 -10.03
C SER A 177 -12.39 26.78 -9.30
N ILE A 178 -12.62 25.46 -9.32
CA ILE A 178 -13.75 24.83 -8.63
C ILE A 178 -13.45 24.72 -7.14
N GLU A 179 -14.47 24.95 -6.31
CA GLU A 179 -14.35 24.88 -4.86
C GLU A 179 -13.81 23.50 -4.40
N ASP A 180 -12.87 23.52 -3.45
CA ASP A 180 -12.22 22.34 -2.90
C ASP A 180 -11.50 21.43 -3.92
N ALA A 181 -11.16 21.91 -5.12
CA ALA A 181 -10.55 21.10 -6.19
C ALA A 181 -9.33 20.29 -5.72
N GLU A 182 -8.42 20.89 -4.96
CA GLU A 182 -7.21 20.24 -4.43
C GLU A 182 -7.50 19.03 -3.52
N SER A 183 -8.69 19.00 -2.89
CA SER A 183 -9.09 17.88 -2.03
C SER A 183 -9.64 16.68 -2.81
N LYS A 184 -10.02 16.89 -4.07
CA LYS A 184 -10.70 15.89 -4.91
C LYS A 184 -9.68 15.06 -5.66
N GLN A 185 -9.76 13.74 -5.57
CA GLN A 185 -8.85 12.89 -6.35
C GLN A 185 -9.23 12.94 -7.85
N LEU A 186 -10.51 13.14 -8.17
CA LEU A 186 -10.98 13.25 -9.56
C LEU A 186 -10.34 14.42 -10.30
N ARG A 187 -9.98 15.52 -9.60
CA ARG A 187 -9.19 16.63 -10.14
C ARG A 187 -7.94 16.10 -10.85
N HIS A 188 -7.09 15.39 -10.12
CA HIS A 188 -5.84 14.84 -10.66
C HIS A 188 -6.09 13.80 -11.76
N MET A 189 -7.14 12.99 -11.63
CA MET A 189 -7.49 11.97 -12.63
C MET A 189 -7.97 12.59 -13.94
N LEU A 190 -8.77 13.66 -13.92
CA LEU A 190 -9.26 14.34 -15.12
C LEU A 190 -8.12 15.00 -15.89
N LEU A 191 -7.20 15.67 -15.18
CA LEU A 191 -6.00 16.25 -15.80
C LEU A 191 -5.20 15.18 -16.54
N HIS A 192 -4.98 14.03 -15.90
CA HIS A 192 -4.30 12.90 -16.52
C HIS A 192 -5.09 12.29 -17.69
N LEU A 193 -6.40 12.05 -17.54
CA LEU A 193 -7.23 11.43 -18.58
C LEU A 193 -7.25 12.26 -19.88
N LEU A 194 -7.28 13.59 -19.76
CA LEU A 194 -7.40 14.51 -20.89
C LEU A 194 -6.06 14.98 -21.45
N PHE A 195 -5.03 15.04 -20.60
CA PHE A 195 -3.68 15.47 -20.96
C PHE A 195 -2.61 14.54 -20.37
N PRO A 196 -2.61 13.24 -20.73
CA PRO A 196 -1.69 12.25 -20.16
C PRO A 196 -0.23 12.48 -20.56
N GLU A 197 0.05 13.38 -21.51
CA GLU A 197 1.43 13.77 -21.84
C GLU A 197 1.98 14.84 -20.88
N HIS A 198 1.13 15.48 -20.06
CA HIS A 198 1.53 16.57 -19.17
C HIS A 198 1.33 16.20 -17.71
N PHE A 199 0.31 15.43 -17.38
CA PHE A 199 0.00 15.03 -16.02
C PHE A 199 0.26 13.54 -15.80
N GLU A 200 0.96 13.21 -14.73
CA GLU A 200 1.21 11.82 -14.34
C GLU A 200 -0.05 11.12 -13.84
N ARG A 201 -0.07 9.77 -13.90
CA ARG A 201 -1.17 8.95 -13.34
C ARG A 201 -1.18 8.89 -11.80
N ILE A 202 -0.89 10.01 -11.14
CA ILE A 202 -0.84 10.16 -9.69
C ILE A 202 -2.12 10.88 -9.23
N ALA A 203 -3.07 10.12 -8.71
CA ALA A 203 -4.34 10.67 -8.22
C ALA A 203 -4.23 11.40 -6.88
N SER A 204 -3.15 11.20 -6.12
CA SER A 204 -2.96 11.73 -4.76
C SER A 204 -1.97 12.91 -4.71
N GLY A 205 -2.42 14.08 -4.28
CA GLY A 205 -1.55 15.24 -4.03
C GLY A 205 -0.47 14.98 -2.96
N ASN A 206 -0.69 14.06 -2.01
CA ASN A 206 0.37 13.64 -1.08
C ASN A 206 1.48 12.84 -1.81
N HIS A 207 1.10 11.97 -2.74
CA HIS A 207 2.08 11.23 -3.54
C HIS A 207 2.87 12.17 -4.45
N LYS A 208 2.20 13.16 -5.07
CA LYS A 208 2.87 14.20 -5.87
C LYS A 208 3.98 14.90 -5.08
N ARG A 209 3.67 15.42 -3.89
CA ARG A 209 4.66 16.08 -3.02
C ARG A 209 5.80 15.16 -2.59
N ARG A 210 5.54 13.88 -2.35
CA ARG A 210 6.59 12.90 -2.03
C ARG A 210 7.53 12.64 -3.21
N VAL A 211 6.98 12.52 -4.42
CA VAL A 211 7.76 12.40 -5.66
C VAL A 211 8.64 13.64 -5.82
N ILE A 212 8.06 14.84 -5.72
CA ILE A 212 8.79 16.11 -5.84
C ILE A 212 9.94 16.16 -4.83
N LYS A 213 9.66 15.85 -3.57
CA LYS A 213 10.67 15.83 -2.51
C LYS A 213 11.79 14.83 -2.79
N ALA A 214 11.46 13.62 -3.23
CA ALA A 214 12.45 12.58 -3.49
C ALA A 214 13.39 12.93 -4.66
N PHE A 215 12.88 13.65 -5.65
CA PHE A 215 13.61 13.96 -6.88
C PHE A 215 13.97 15.45 -7.03
N ALA A 216 13.84 16.24 -5.97
CA ALA A 216 14.14 17.69 -5.99
C ALA A 216 15.55 18.00 -6.53
N GLY A 217 16.52 17.11 -6.32
CA GLY A 217 17.89 17.26 -6.84
C GLY A 217 18.07 17.10 -8.35
N LEU A 218 17.02 16.74 -9.11
CA LEU A 218 17.07 16.68 -10.59
C LEU A 218 16.80 18.02 -11.25
N VAL A 219 16.04 18.89 -10.59
CA VAL A 219 15.57 20.15 -11.15
C VAL A 219 16.16 21.32 -10.38
N THR A 220 16.59 22.36 -11.08
CA THR A 220 17.20 23.55 -10.46
C THR A 220 16.20 24.63 -10.10
N ALA A 221 15.02 24.61 -10.73
CA ALA A 221 13.96 25.57 -10.49
C ALA A 221 12.86 24.91 -9.65
N GLU A 222 12.48 25.56 -8.55
CA GLU A 222 11.28 25.20 -7.80
C GLU A 222 10.06 25.75 -8.54
N SER A 223 9.04 24.91 -8.69
CA SER A 223 7.72 25.30 -9.22
C SER A 223 6.75 25.38 -8.05
N GLU A 224 5.90 26.40 -8.03
CA GLU A 224 4.79 26.50 -7.07
C GLU A 224 3.67 25.49 -7.39
N ASP A 225 3.60 25.04 -8.65
CA ASP A 225 2.67 24.01 -9.11
C ASP A 225 3.33 22.61 -9.08
N ASP A 226 2.68 21.69 -8.35
CA ASP A 226 3.13 20.31 -8.17
C ASP A 226 3.21 19.54 -9.50
N ASP A 227 2.27 19.76 -10.41
CA ASP A 227 2.17 19.04 -11.69
C ASP A 227 3.25 19.48 -12.68
N GLN A 228 3.58 20.78 -12.72
CA GLN A 228 4.72 21.32 -13.45
C GLN A 228 6.05 20.82 -12.88
N ALA A 229 6.19 20.78 -11.55
CA ALA A 229 7.38 20.23 -10.89
C ALA A 229 7.61 18.77 -11.30
N ILE A 230 6.55 17.96 -11.29
CA ILE A 230 6.61 16.54 -11.67
C ILE A 230 6.93 16.37 -13.16
N LEU A 231 6.36 17.19 -14.05
CA LEU A 231 6.69 17.17 -15.48
C LEU A 231 8.19 17.47 -15.69
N ALA A 232 8.74 18.47 -15.01
CA ALA A 232 10.16 18.80 -15.09
C ALA A 232 11.04 17.64 -14.59
N ILE A 233 10.68 17.02 -13.46
CA ILE A 233 11.37 15.84 -12.93
C ILE A 233 11.36 14.69 -13.94
N ARG A 234 10.20 14.37 -14.52
CA ARG A 234 10.06 13.33 -15.56
C ARG A 234 10.98 13.61 -16.74
N GLN A 235 11.02 14.84 -17.25
CA GLN A 235 11.85 15.19 -18.41
C GLN A 235 13.33 14.94 -18.14
N GLU A 236 13.81 15.19 -16.91
CA GLU A 236 15.18 14.85 -16.52
C GLU A 236 15.39 13.34 -16.34
N LEU A 237 14.41 12.63 -15.76
CA LEU A 237 14.45 11.17 -15.63
C LEU A 237 14.51 10.46 -17.00
N GLU A 238 13.70 10.90 -17.97
CA GLU A 238 13.68 10.33 -19.33
C GLU A 238 15.02 10.57 -20.07
N LYS A 239 15.74 11.66 -19.77
CA LYS A 239 17.11 11.89 -20.27
C LYS A 239 18.13 10.97 -19.61
N LEU A 240 17.99 10.72 -18.31
CA LEU A 240 18.92 9.91 -17.51
C LEU A 240 18.78 8.41 -17.76
N LEU A 241 17.56 7.96 -18.06
CA LEU A 241 17.22 6.56 -18.32
C LEU A 241 16.69 6.40 -19.76
N PRO A 242 17.52 6.68 -20.78
CA PRO A 242 17.08 6.58 -22.16
C PRO A 242 16.75 5.12 -22.51
N ASN A 243 15.62 4.91 -23.19
CA ASN A 243 15.09 3.60 -23.62
C ASN A 243 14.42 2.75 -22.53
N GLN A 244 14.05 3.33 -21.38
CA GLN A 244 13.18 2.65 -20.41
C GLN A 244 11.77 3.25 -20.43
N GLU A 245 10.77 2.39 -20.35
CA GLU A 245 9.41 2.81 -20.01
C GLU A 245 9.39 3.10 -18.51
N LEU A 246 9.36 4.39 -18.17
CA LEU A 246 9.39 4.85 -16.79
C LEU A 246 7.97 5.09 -16.28
N ASP A 247 7.72 4.81 -15.01
CA ASP A 247 6.52 5.23 -14.29
C ASP A 247 6.87 5.41 -12.81
N PHE A 248 6.31 6.43 -12.15
CA PHE A 248 6.66 6.71 -10.75
C PHE A 248 6.27 5.57 -9.80
N TYR A 249 5.27 4.74 -10.14
CA TYR A 249 4.91 3.55 -9.37
C TYR A 249 5.70 2.30 -9.78
N TRP A 250 6.61 2.39 -10.76
CA TRP A 250 7.45 1.28 -11.19
C TRP A 250 8.87 1.37 -10.66
N SER A 251 9.50 0.21 -10.51
CA SER A 251 10.93 0.12 -10.26
C SER A 251 11.70 0.70 -11.46
N PRO A 252 12.81 1.44 -11.25
CA PRO A 252 13.50 1.71 -9.98
C PRO A 252 13.06 3.02 -9.28
N LEU A 253 11.98 3.65 -9.74
CA LEU A 253 11.55 4.97 -9.26
C LEU A 253 10.74 4.86 -7.97
N VAL A 254 9.85 3.87 -7.88
CA VAL A 254 8.93 3.70 -6.75
C VAL A 254 9.66 3.57 -5.42
N GLU A 255 10.81 2.89 -5.41
CA GLU A 255 11.62 2.68 -4.20
C GLU A 255 12.24 3.97 -3.64
N ALA A 256 12.29 5.03 -4.45
CA ALA A 256 12.84 6.32 -4.03
C ALA A 256 11.85 7.14 -3.18
N TRP A 257 10.54 6.96 -3.37
CA TRP A 257 9.53 7.86 -2.79
C TRP A 257 8.32 7.16 -2.16
N TYR A 258 7.99 5.94 -2.58
CA TYR A 258 6.79 5.20 -2.19
C TYR A 258 7.10 3.91 -1.42
N ASP A 259 6.13 3.41 -0.66
CA ASP A 259 6.22 2.16 0.09
C ASP A 259 4.84 1.50 0.15
N ASP A 260 4.72 0.29 -0.42
CA ASP A 260 3.49 -0.52 -0.40
C ASP A 260 3.04 -0.93 1.01
N SER A 261 3.92 -0.84 2.02
CA SER A 261 3.54 -1.11 3.40
C SER A 261 2.74 0.03 4.06
N GLU A 262 2.53 1.15 3.35
CA GLU A 262 1.65 2.25 3.75
C GLU A 262 0.19 2.05 3.26
N GLY A 263 -0.18 0.84 2.83
CA GLY A 263 -1.58 0.43 2.71
C GLY A 263 -2.26 0.36 4.08
N ALA A 264 -3.26 1.24 4.30
CA ALA A 264 -4.27 1.27 5.38
C ALA A 264 -3.83 1.17 6.86
N SER A 265 -2.56 0.87 7.16
CA SER A 265 -1.99 0.73 8.49
C SER A 265 -0.81 1.70 8.61
N GLU A 266 -0.89 2.60 9.58
CA GLU A 266 0.07 3.64 9.95
C GLU A 266 1.55 3.18 9.95
N GLY A 267 2.20 3.18 8.78
CA GLY A 267 3.66 3.13 8.69
C GLY A 267 4.22 4.50 9.07
N ALA A 268 5.22 4.55 9.97
CA ALA A 268 5.86 5.82 10.29
C ALA A 268 6.61 6.38 9.06
N PRO A 269 6.48 7.68 8.76
CA PRO A 269 7.24 8.32 7.70
C PRO A 269 8.74 8.04 7.82
N LEU A 270 9.42 7.86 6.68
CA LEU A 270 10.85 7.59 6.64
C LEU A 270 11.68 8.63 7.41
N GLU A 271 11.20 9.86 7.50
CA GLU A 271 11.81 10.94 8.30
C GLU A 271 11.86 10.59 9.80
N ILE A 272 10.76 10.04 10.34
CA ILE A 272 10.70 9.60 11.74
C ILE A 272 11.68 8.45 11.94
N ILE A 273 11.76 7.55 10.96
CA ILE A 273 12.68 6.40 10.97
C ILE A 273 14.14 6.87 10.95
N GLN A 274 14.48 7.80 10.08
CA GLN A 274 15.81 8.43 9.97
C GLN A 274 16.19 9.20 11.24
N HIS A 275 15.22 9.83 11.90
CA HIS A 275 15.44 10.54 13.15
C HIS A 275 15.62 9.58 14.35
N LYS A 276 14.73 8.59 14.48
CA LYS A 276 14.74 7.66 15.62
C LYS A 276 15.82 6.60 15.53
N LYS A 277 16.19 6.15 14.32
CA LYS A 277 17.23 5.14 14.01
C LYS A 277 17.05 3.75 14.62
N GLN A 278 16.21 3.60 15.63
CA GLN A 278 15.85 2.34 16.26
C GLN A 278 14.33 2.14 16.28
N ILE A 279 13.90 1.01 15.72
CA ILE A 279 12.49 0.70 15.46
C ILE A 279 12.20 -0.71 15.95
N VAL A 280 10.99 -0.95 16.46
CA VAL A 280 10.45 -2.28 16.71
C VAL A 280 9.17 -2.46 15.90
N LEU A 281 9.19 -3.43 15.00
CA LEU A 281 8.00 -3.94 14.33
C LEU A 281 7.38 -5.01 15.22
N TYR A 282 6.18 -4.77 15.74
CA TYR A 282 5.51 -5.70 16.64
C TYR A 282 4.10 -6.05 16.17
N GLY A 283 3.60 -7.20 16.60
CA GLY A 283 2.25 -7.62 16.25
C GLY A 283 2.05 -9.14 16.33
N PRO A 284 0.86 -9.61 15.96
CA PRO A 284 0.55 -11.03 15.92
C PRO A 284 1.51 -11.81 15.00
N PRO A 285 1.71 -13.12 15.22
CA PRO A 285 2.55 -13.93 14.35
C PRO A 285 1.99 -14.01 12.93
N GLY A 286 2.86 -14.18 11.94
CA GLY A 286 2.45 -14.32 10.54
C GLY A 286 1.97 -13.03 9.86
N THR A 287 2.13 -11.85 10.48
CA THR A 287 1.79 -10.55 9.85
C THR A 287 2.90 -9.98 8.96
N GLY A 288 3.96 -10.75 8.68
CA GLY A 288 5.03 -10.35 7.76
C GLY A 288 6.07 -9.37 8.34
N LYS A 289 6.21 -9.29 9.67
CA LYS A 289 7.16 -8.36 10.33
C LYS A 289 8.60 -8.48 9.83
N THR A 290 9.14 -9.69 9.72
CA THR A 290 10.51 -9.92 9.22
C THR A 290 10.66 -9.51 7.75
N PHE A 291 9.62 -9.69 6.94
CA PHE A 291 9.59 -9.19 5.56
C PHE A 291 9.57 -7.67 5.51
N ARG A 292 8.69 -7.04 6.30
CA ARG A 292 8.62 -5.57 6.46
C ARG A 292 9.94 -4.98 6.98
N ALA A 293 10.62 -5.64 7.92
CA ALA A 293 11.92 -5.21 8.43
C ALA A 293 12.99 -5.16 7.32
N LYS A 294 13.03 -6.18 6.46
CA LYS A 294 13.95 -6.21 5.31
C LYS A 294 13.62 -5.11 4.28
N LYS A 295 12.33 -4.92 3.98
CA LYS A 295 11.90 -3.86 3.06
C LYS A 295 12.20 -2.46 3.59
N LEU A 296 12.02 -2.25 4.89
CA LEU A 296 12.39 -1.02 5.55
C LEU A 296 13.91 -0.80 5.53
N ALA A 297 14.70 -1.85 5.76
CA ALA A 297 16.15 -1.79 5.68
C ALA A 297 16.63 -1.37 4.29
N GLU A 298 16.10 -2.02 3.24
CA GLU A 298 16.33 -1.66 1.84
C GLU A 298 15.97 -0.20 1.57
N ARG A 299 14.80 0.26 2.04
CA ARG A 299 14.32 1.64 1.86
C ARG A 299 15.26 2.67 2.49
N VAL A 300 15.75 2.43 3.71
CA VAL A 300 16.70 3.33 4.39
C VAL A 300 17.99 3.48 3.57
N ILE A 301 18.53 2.36 3.05
CA ILE A 301 19.76 2.37 2.24
C ILE A 301 19.52 3.09 0.90
N ARG A 302 18.43 2.77 0.20
CA ARG A 302 18.10 3.40 -1.10
C ARG A 302 17.88 4.90 -0.97
N SER A 303 17.14 5.33 0.06
CA SER A 303 16.92 6.75 0.33
C SER A 303 18.22 7.50 0.65
N ALA A 304 19.11 6.89 1.44
CA ALA A 304 20.42 7.47 1.70
C ALA A 304 21.28 7.53 0.43
N ALA A 305 21.27 6.49 -0.41
CA ALA A 305 21.97 6.48 -1.68
C ALA A 305 21.47 7.58 -2.60
N LEU A 306 20.16 7.74 -2.72
CA LEU A 306 19.54 8.80 -3.51
C LEU A 306 19.96 10.20 -3.03
N SER A 307 19.90 10.43 -1.72
CA SER A 307 20.24 11.71 -1.11
C SER A 307 21.75 12.04 -1.22
N GLN A 308 22.64 11.05 -1.02
CA GLN A 308 24.08 11.27 -1.04
C GLN A 308 24.65 11.37 -2.47
N MET A 309 24.18 10.51 -3.37
CA MET A 309 24.72 10.42 -4.73
C MET A 309 24.02 11.37 -5.71
N GLY A 310 22.82 11.82 -5.36
CA GLY A 310 21.91 12.50 -6.26
C GLY A 310 21.23 11.53 -7.25
N PRO A 311 20.09 11.91 -7.85
CA PRO A 311 19.29 10.96 -8.61
C PRO A 311 19.97 10.45 -9.89
N ALA A 312 20.77 11.29 -10.57
CA ALA A 312 21.52 10.87 -11.77
C ALA A 312 22.47 9.70 -11.51
N ARG A 313 23.28 9.76 -10.44
CA ARG A 313 24.20 8.67 -10.09
C ARG A 313 23.47 7.48 -9.48
N TYR A 314 22.41 7.72 -8.71
CA TYR A 314 21.58 6.66 -8.11
C TYR A 314 21.09 5.68 -9.18
N PHE A 315 20.51 6.19 -10.27
CA PHE A 315 19.98 5.34 -11.34
C PHE A 315 21.06 4.62 -12.15
N GLN A 316 22.25 5.21 -12.28
CA GLN A 316 23.39 4.57 -12.94
C GLN A 316 24.08 3.51 -12.06
N SER A 317 23.81 3.49 -10.75
CA SER A 317 24.52 2.68 -9.75
C SER A 317 23.66 1.60 -9.10
N GLN A 318 22.55 1.18 -9.72
CA GLN A 318 21.61 0.21 -9.12
C GLN A 318 22.27 -1.09 -8.68
N SER A 319 23.17 -1.66 -9.49
CA SER A 319 23.89 -2.90 -9.12
C SER A 319 24.80 -2.73 -7.89
N ALA A 320 25.43 -1.56 -7.75
CA ALA A 320 26.24 -1.23 -6.58
C ALA A 320 25.36 -1.03 -5.34
N ILE A 321 24.20 -0.38 -5.49
CA ILE A 321 23.21 -0.18 -4.42
C ILE A 321 22.66 -1.54 -3.96
N GLU A 322 22.35 -2.45 -4.89
CA GLU A 322 21.93 -3.81 -4.55
C GLU A 322 23.00 -4.60 -3.80
N SER A 323 24.29 -4.44 -4.16
CA SER A 323 25.37 -5.02 -3.37
C SER A 323 25.43 -4.43 -1.98
N ALA A 324 25.39 -3.10 -1.87
CA ALA A 324 25.38 -2.42 -0.58
C ALA A 324 24.19 -2.85 0.28
N ILE A 325 22.99 -3.04 -0.27
CA ILE A 325 21.84 -3.58 0.47
C ILE A 325 22.14 -4.97 1.03
N ARG A 326 22.77 -5.86 0.26
CA ARG A 326 23.13 -7.21 0.74
C ARG A 326 24.20 -7.16 1.83
N ASP A 327 25.20 -6.29 1.66
CA ASP A 327 26.39 -6.23 2.52
C ASP A 327 26.13 -5.41 3.80
N ASN A 328 25.20 -4.45 3.75
CA ASN A 328 24.92 -3.53 4.85
C ASN A 328 23.70 -3.92 5.69
N VAL A 329 22.90 -4.90 5.27
CA VAL A 329 21.77 -5.44 6.05
C VAL A 329 22.21 -6.67 6.82
N HIS A 330 22.39 -6.48 8.12
CA HIS A 330 22.81 -7.48 9.08
C HIS A 330 21.60 -8.04 9.81
N ARG A 331 21.37 -9.35 9.78
CA ARG A 331 20.25 -9.99 10.51
C ARG A 331 20.78 -10.93 11.58
N LEU A 332 20.35 -10.69 12.81
CA LEU A 332 20.60 -11.54 13.96
C LEU A 332 19.26 -12.00 14.53
N GLN A 333 19.02 -13.32 14.53
CA GLN A 333 17.87 -13.91 15.21
C GLN A 333 18.24 -14.21 16.66
N LEU A 334 17.49 -13.61 17.59
CA LEU A 334 17.74 -13.75 19.01
C LEU A 334 17.10 -15.03 19.56
N HIS A 335 17.76 -15.62 20.55
CA HIS A 335 17.31 -16.82 21.24
C HIS A 335 17.59 -16.73 22.74
N PRO A 336 16.90 -17.48 23.60
CA PRO A 336 17.02 -17.34 25.06
C PRO A 336 18.44 -17.49 25.62
N ALA A 337 19.32 -18.22 24.94
CA ALA A 337 20.72 -18.39 25.34
C ALA A 337 21.64 -17.21 24.94
N TYR A 338 21.13 -16.20 24.24
CA TYR A 338 21.94 -15.08 23.77
C TYR A 338 22.23 -14.11 24.91
N SER A 339 23.48 -13.73 25.11
CA SER A 339 23.95 -13.03 26.31
C SER A 339 24.74 -11.75 26.01
N TYR A 340 25.13 -11.02 27.06
CA TYR A 340 26.03 -9.88 26.94
C TYR A 340 27.39 -10.31 26.37
N GLU A 341 27.83 -11.50 26.75
CA GLU A 341 29.08 -12.10 26.35
C GLU A 341 29.15 -12.32 24.83
N ASP A 342 28.04 -12.73 24.23
CA ASP A 342 27.93 -12.94 22.78
C ASP A 342 27.83 -11.61 22.02
N PHE A 343 27.07 -10.65 22.56
CA PHE A 343 26.73 -9.43 21.84
C PHE A 343 27.76 -8.32 21.99
N ILE A 344 28.24 -8.09 23.22
CA ILE A 344 29.15 -6.99 23.55
C ILE A 344 30.56 -7.50 23.69
N ARG A 345 30.82 -8.42 24.61
CA ARG A 345 32.17 -9.01 24.81
C ARG A 345 32.21 -10.11 25.85
N ALA A 346 33.09 -11.07 25.66
CA ALA A 346 33.32 -12.19 26.56
C ALA A 346 34.77 -12.24 27.07
N LEU A 347 34.97 -12.78 28.27
CA LEU A 347 36.29 -13.20 28.75
C LEU A 347 36.60 -14.60 28.21
N HIS A 348 37.68 -14.73 27.45
CA HIS A 348 38.15 -15.99 26.88
C HIS A 348 39.49 -16.41 27.47
N ILE A 349 39.74 -17.71 27.51
CA ILE A 349 41.07 -18.27 27.78
C ILE A 349 41.80 -18.38 26.44
N SER A 350 42.92 -17.68 26.33
CA SER A 350 43.80 -17.70 25.16
C SER A 350 44.58 -19.02 25.08
N ASN A 351 45.16 -19.32 23.91
CA ASN A 351 45.96 -20.53 23.69
C ASN A 351 47.23 -20.60 24.57
N SER A 352 47.66 -19.47 25.15
CA SER A 352 48.79 -19.38 26.08
C SER A 352 48.38 -19.60 27.55
N GLY A 353 47.11 -19.88 27.82
CA GLY A 353 46.57 -20.09 29.18
C GLY A 353 46.24 -18.81 29.95
N GLY A 354 46.47 -17.63 29.36
CA GLY A 354 46.04 -16.34 29.92
C GLY A 354 44.58 -16.00 29.57
N THR A 355 43.98 -15.06 30.29
CA THR A 355 42.63 -14.54 29.99
C THR A 355 42.70 -13.29 29.12
N GLU A 356 41.82 -13.21 28.12
CA GLU A 356 41.69 -12.07 27.21
C GLU A 356 40.22 -11.71 26.99
N TYR A 357 39.91 -10.41 26.85
CA TYR A 357 38.57 -10.00 26.43
C TYR A 357 38.46 -10.05 24.91
N ARG A 358 37.39 -10.67 24.40
CA ARG A 358 37.06 -10.70 22.98
C ARG A 358 35.80 -9.90 22.70
N ALA A 359 35.85 -9.07 21.66
CA ALA A 359 34.70 -8.35 21.16
C ALA A 359 33.58 -9.32 20.75
N GLY A 360 32.36 -9.03 21.20
CA GLY A 360 31.14 -9.67 20.77
C GLY A 360 30.71 -9.18 19.39
N TYR A 361 29.47 -9.50 19.01
CA TYR A 361 28.93 -9.19 17.70
C TYR A 361 28.87 -7.68 17.40
N LEU A 362 28.30 -6.87 18.29
CA LEU A 362 28.07 -5.43 18.01
C LEU A 362 29.38 -4.64 17.85
N PRO A 363 30.39 -4.77 18.74
CA PRO A 363 31.64 -4.03 18.53
C PRO A 363 32.38 -4.45 17.26
N LYS A 364 32.36 -5.74 16.89
CA LYS A 364 32.94 -6.22 15.61
C LYS A 364 32.24 -5.60 14.41
N LEU A 365 30.91 -5.56 14.43
CA LEU A 365 30.12 -4.92 13.38
C LEU A 365 30.48 -3.43 13.28
N ILE A 366 30.58 -2.72 14.40
CA ILE A 366 30.96 -1.30 14.42
C ILE A 366 32.36 -1.11 13.84
N GLU A 367 33.33 -1.94 14.23
CA GLU A 367 34.69 -1.90 13.70
C GLU A 367 34.69 -2.12 12.17
N ASP A 368 33.94 -3.11 11.67
CA ASP A 368 33.82 -3.38 10.24
C ASP A 368 33.20 -2.20 9.47
N ILE A 369 32.16 -1.57 10.03
CA ILE A 369 31.53 -0.36 9.49
C ILE A 369 32.56 0.78 9.42
N GLU A 370 33.33 1.00 10.49
CA GLU A 370 34.31 2.08 10.63
C GLU A 370 35.56 1.92 9.76
N ARG A 371 35.77 0.78 9.10
CA ARG A 371 36.82 0.62 8.07
C ARG A 371 36.60 1.51 6.85
N GLN A 372 35.37 1.92 6.58
CA GLN A 372 35.04 2.86 5.50
C GLN A 372 34.71 4.25 6.08
N PRO A 373 35.21 5.35 5.47
CA PRO A 373 34.85 6.69 5.88
C PRO A 373 33.34 6.94 5.79
N ARG A 374 32.77 7.62 6.79
CA ARG A 374 31.32 7.92 6.84
C ARG A 374 30.78 8.64 5.60
N VAL A 375 31.60 9.50 4.96
CA VAL A 375 31.21 10.28 3.78
C VAL A 375 31.08 9.38 2.53
N GLU A 376 31.72 8.21 2.54
CA GLU A 376 31.82 7.32 1.37
C GLU A 376 30.92 6.08 1.48
N ARG A 377 30.29 5.84 2.63
CA ARG A 377 29.50 4.63 2.89
C ARG A 377 28.01 4.91 3.06
N LEU A 378 27.21 3.94 2.64
CA LEU A 378 25.76 3.91 2.87
C LEU A 378 25.45 3.39 4.29
N PRO A 379 24.26 3.68 4.84
CA PRO A 379 23.86 3.21 6.16
C PRO A 379 23.93 1.69 6.29
N HIS A 380 24.16 1.23 7.52
CA HIS A 380 24.08 -0.16 7.94
C HIS A 380 22.86 -0.41 8.80
N ILE A 381 22.21 -1.55 8.61
CA ILE A 381 20.97 -1.88 9.31
C ILE A 381 21.19 -3.19 10.06
N LEU A 382 20.99 -3.17 11.38
CA LEU A 382 20.98 -4.34 12.23
C LEU A 382 19.54 -4.75 12.54
N ILE A 383 19.09 -5.85 11.94
CA ILE A 383 17.80 -6.48 12.22
C ILE A 383 17.96 -7.44 13.39
N LEU A 384 17.29 -7.16 14.51
CA LEU A 384 17.18 -8.04 15.68
C LEU A 384 15.84 -8.78 15.62
N ASP A 385 15.85 -9.98 15.06
CA ASP A 385 14.64 -10.78 14.87
C ASP A 385 14.28 -11.53 16.16
N GLU A 386 12.99 -11.64 16.48
CA GLU A 386 12.47 -12.29 17.70
C GLU A 386 13.04 -11.69 19.00
N MET A 387 13.06 -10.36 19.06
CA MET A 387 13.76 -9.60 20.09
C MET A 387 13.22 -9.80 21.51
N ASN A 388 11.99 -10.27 21.66
CA ASN A 388 11.41 -10.62 22.96
C ASN A 388 11.93 -11.94 23.54
N ARG A 389 12.66 -12.77 22.79
CA ARG A 389 13.17 -14.05 23.31
C ARG A 389 14.37 -13.91 24.24
N THR A 390 14.92 -12.70 24.36
CA THR A 390 16.10 -12.37 25.16
C THR A 390 15.84 -11.07 25.93
N ASP A 391 16.39 -10.94 27.14
CA ASP A 391 16.42 -9.67 27.86
C ASP A 391 17.38 -8.69 27.14
N LEU A 392 16.81 -7.80 26.34
CA LEU A 392 17.58 -6.87 25.52
C LEU A 392 18.35 -5.84 26.38
N SER A 393 17.78 -5.41 27.50
CA SER A 393 18.44 -4.48 28.43
C SER A 393 19.72 -5.11 28.99
N ARG A 394 19.65 -6.38 29.39
CA ARG A 394 20.82 -7.14 29.86
C ARG A 394 21.82 -7.44 28.75
N MET A 395 21.35 -7.84 27.56
CA MET A 395 22.21 -8.15 26.42
C MET A 395 23.02 -6.94 25.95
N LEU A 396 22.41 -5.75 25.94
CA LEU A 396 23.08 -4.51 25.53
C LEU A 396 23.97 -3.90 26.62
N GLY A 397 23.65 -4.15 27.89
CA GLY A 397 24.38 -3.61 29.03
C GLY A 397 24.54 -2.09 28.93
N GLU A 398 25.79 -1.61 28.98
CA GLU A 398 26.10 -0.18 28.95
C GLU A 398 25.79 0.47 27.59
N CYS A 399 25.86 -0.32 26.51
CA CYS A 399 25.61 0.13 25.14
C CYS A 399 24.15 0.54 24.93
N PHE A 400 23.26 0.14 25.84
CA PHE A 400 21.86 0.52 25.80
C PHE A 400 21.64 2.04 25.82
N SER A 401 22.50 2.77 26.55
CA SER A 401 22.48 4.24 26.59
C SER A 401 22.87 4.88 25.26
N LEU A 402 23.81 4.25 24.53
CA LEU A 402 24.32 4.75 23.25
C LEU A 402 23.32 4.66 22.09
N LEU A 403 22.27 3.86 22.22
CA LEU A 403 21.19 3.86 21.22
C LEU A 403 20.52 5.23 21.15
N GLU A 404 20.42 5.93 22.29
CA GLU A 404 19.82 7.26 22.41
C GLU A 404 20.87 8.37 22.19
N ASP A 405 22.03 8.30 22.85
CA ASP A 405 23.11 9.27 22.68
C ASP A 405 24.25 8.71 21.82
N ARG A 406 24.08 8.83 20.50
CA ARG A 406 25.06 8.38 19.48
C ARG A 406 26.33 9.24 19.43
N ASN A 407 26.36 10.38 20.11
CA ASN A 407 27.53 11.26 20.17
C ASN A 407 28.49 10.89 21.30
N GLN A 408 28.01 10.14 22.29
CA GLN A 408 28.82 9.69 23.40
C GLN A 408 29.71 8.50 23.01
N THR A 409 30.89 8.42 23.63
CA THR A 409 31.73 7.22 23.64
C THR A 409 31.81 6.72 25.07
N ILE A 410 31.55 5.43 25.29
CA ILE A 410 31.72 4.80 26.60
C ILE A 410 32.98 3.94 26.63
N GLU A 411 33.58 3.80 27.80
CA GLU A 411 34.61 2.80 28.05
C GLU A 411 33.93 1.56 28.65
N LEU A 412 34.10 0.41 28.01
CA LEU A 412 33.56 -0.85 28.52
C LEU A 412 34.37 -1.29 29.75
N PRO A 413 33.74 -1.81 30.83
CA PRO A 413 34.41 -2.13 32.09
C PRO A 413 35.61 -3.08 31.96
N ALA A 414 36.66 -3.00 32.77
CA ALA A 414 37.86 -3.85 32.65
C ALA A 414 38.72 -3.58 31.39
N ARG A 415 40.03 -3.83 31.55
CA ARG A 415 41.07 -3.50 30.57
C ARG A 415 41.63 -4.76 29.96
N ASN A 416 42.11 -4.63 28.72
CA ASN A 416 42.86 -5.68 28.04
C ASN A 416 44.21 -5.92 28.75
N GLY A 417 44.90 -7.01 28.39
CA GLY A 417 46.20 -7.38 28.99
C GLY A 417 47.30 -6.33 28.83
N ASP A 418 47.15 -5.40 27.89
CA ASP A 418 48.01 -4.24 27.64
C ASP A 418 47.61 -2.98 28.42
N GLY A 419 46.54 -3.05 29.24
CA GLY A 419 46.00 -1.94 30.01
C GLY A 419 45.08 -0.99 29.23
N ALA A 420 44.80 -1.26 27.95
CA ALA A 420 43.87 -0.47 27.15
C ALA A 420 42.42 -0.78 27.50
N ALA A 421 41.57 0.25 27.53
CA ALA A 421 40.12 0.11 27.67
C ALA A 421 39.48 -0.01 26.28
N MET A 422 38.56 -0.95 26.11
CA MET A 422 37.74 -1.03 24.91
C MET A 422 36.74 0.13 24.93
N LYS A 423 36.78 0.97 23.90
CA LYS A 423 35.85 2.07 23.72
C LYS A 423 34.77 1.67 22.73
N LEU A 424 33.55 2.11 23.00
CA LEU A 424 32.43 1.87 22.11
C LEU A 424 31.66 3.16 21.87
N ARG A 425 31.34 3.41 20.59
CA ARG A 425 30.41 4.42 20.12
C ARG A 425 29.57 3.78 19.03
N ILE A 426 28.25 3.96 19.07
CA ILE A 426 27.41 3.43 18.00
C ILE A 426 27.37 4.46 16.86
N PRO A 427 27.75 4.08 15.62
CA PRO A 427 27.70 4.99 14.49
C PRO A 427 26.30 5.56 14.25
N ASP A 428 26.25 6.80 13.81
CA ASP A 428 25.00 7.50 13.48
C ASP A 428 24.26 6.90 12.31
N ASP A 429 24.97 6.21 11.43
CA ASP A 429 24.48 5.56 10.22
C ASP A 429 24.23 4.05 10.43
N LEU A 430 24.29 3.57 11.69
CA LEU A 430 23.83 2.25 12.09
C LEU A 430 22.39 2.30 12.61
N PHE A 431 21.46 1.75 11.84
CA PHE A 431 20.05 1.59 12.18
C PHE A 431 19.81 0.26 12.88
N VAL A 432 18.83 0.21 13.79
CA VAL A 432 18.42 -1.02 14.48
C VAL A 432 16.94 -1.27 14.25
N ILE A 433 16.58 -2.44 13.73
CA ILE A 433 15.19 -2.84 13.50
C ILE A 433 14.92 -4.13 14.27
N GLY A 434 14.18 -4.04 15.37
CA GLY A 434 13.66 -5.18 16.10
C GLY A 434 12.38 -5.74 15.48
N THR A 435 12.18 -7.05 15.55
CA THR A 435 10.86 -7.67 15.33
C THR A 435 10.39 -8.35 16.60
N MET A 436 9.08 -8.32 16.85
CA MET A 436 8.51 -8.88 18.07
C MET A 436 7.14 -9.53 17.86
N ASN A 437 6.98 -10.77 18.32
CA ASN A 437 5.67 -11.43 18.39
C ASN A 437 4.99 -11.10 19.72
N LEU A 438 3.69 -10.80 19.69
CA LEU A 438 2.93 -10.46 20.91
C LEU A 438 2.61 -11.67 21.82
N ILE A 439 2.63 -12.89 21.27
CA ILE A 439 2.19 -14.11 21.95
C ILE A 439 3.33 -14.96 22.54
N ASP A 440 4.57 -14.68 22.15
CA ASP A 440 5.72 -15.49 22.54
C ASP A 440 5.92 -15.30 24.06
N GLN A 441 5.62 -16.34 24.83
CA GLN A 441 5.56 -16.36 26.30
C GLN A 441 6.94 -16.23 26.98
N SER A 442 8.02 -16.06 26.22
CA SER A 442 9.36 -15.88 26.77
C SER A 442 9.58 -14.42 27.17
N ILE A 443 9.64 -14.22 28.49
CA ILE A 443 10.21 -13.13 29.28
C ILE A 443 9.31 -11.89 29.47
N GLU A 444 9.14 -11.57 30.75
CA GLU A 444 8.35 -10.51 31.37
C GLU A 444 8.50 -9.12 30.73
N GLN A 445 7.48 -8.28 30.96
CA GLN A 445 7.38 -6.84 30.71
C GLN A 445 8.59 -6.22 29.99
N ILE A 446 8.42 -5.93 28.69
CA ILE A 446 9.34 -5.05 27.95
C ILE A 446 9.62 -3.83 28.82
N ASP A 447 10.89 -3.66 29.18
CA ASP A 447 11.37 -2.57 30.02
C ASP A 447 10.81 -1.23 29.49
N PHE A 448 10.26 -0.41 30.36
CA PHE A 448 9.85 0.96 30.01
C PHE A 448 10.99 1.74 29.36
N ALA A 449 12.23 1.44 29.74
CA ALA A 449 13.43 2.01 29.16
C ALA A 449 13.63 1.62 27.69
N LEU A 450 13.23 0.40 27.28
CA LEU A 450 13.20 -0.04 25.87
C LEU A 450 12.11 0.69 25.11
N ARG A 451 10.91 0.77 25.71
CA ARG A 451 9.77 1.44 25.07
C ARG A 451 10.05 2.90 24.72
N ARG A 452 10.76 3.63 25.58
CA ARG A 452 11.13 5.03 25.35
C ARG A 452 12.13 5.23 24.22
N ARG A 453 13.01 4.26 23.97
CA ARG A 453 14.17 4.41 23.07
C ARG A 453 13.89 3.98 21.64
N PHE A 454 12.97 3.03 21.47
CA PHE A 454 12.56 2.53 20.17
C PHE A 454 11.27 3.20 19.70
N LEU A 455 11.13 3.38 18.40
CA LEU A 455 9.85 3.65 17.76
C LEU A 455 9.09 2.33 17.57
N TRP A 456 7.87 2.24 18.09
CA TRP A 456 7.07 1.01 18.01
C TRP A 456 6.04 1.12 16.90
N LEU A 457 6.12 0.22 15.93
CA LEU A 457 5.19 0.16 14.80
C LEU A 457 4.42 -1.16 14.85
N LEU A 458 3.10 -1.06 14.96
CA LEU A 458 2.20 -2.20 14.91
C LEU A 458 2.12 -2.72 13.47
N CYS A 459 2.23 -4.03 13.31
CA CYS A 459 2.01 -4.76 12.06
C CYS A 459 0.74 -5.62 12.20
N PRO A 460 -0.45 -5.04 11.95
CA PRO A 460 -1.72 -5.76 12.04
C PRO A 460 -1.95 -6.65 10.81
N PHE A 461 -3.07 -7.36 10.82
CA PHE A 461 -3.64 -7.91 9.60
C PHE A 461 -4.16 -6.78 8.68
N ASP A 462 -3.98 -6.98 7.39
CA ASP A 462 -4.27 -6.10 6.27
C ASP A 462 -4.82 -6.96 5.12
N ALA A 463 -6.07 -6.71 4.77
CA ALA A 463 -6.79 -7.45 3.75
C ALA A 463 -6.15 -7.29 2.36
N GLU A 464 -5.67 -6.09 2.02
CA GLU A 464 -5.08 -5.84 0.70
C GLU A 464 -3.69 -6.48 0.61
N ALA A 465 -2.91 -6.44 1.71
CA ALA A 465 -1.63 -7.17 1.77
C ALA A 465 -1.80 -8.68 1.56
N LEU A 466 -2.89 -9.29 2.07
CA LEU A 466 -3.20 -10.70 1.80
C LEU A 466 -3.50 -10.93 0.32
N VAL A 467 -4.33 -10.08 -0.29
CA VAL A 467 -4.72 -10.20 -1.71
C VAL A 467 -3.50 -10.06 -2.61
N GLY A 468 -2.68 -9.02 -2.42
CA GLY A 468 -1.47 -8.81 -3.20
C GLY A 468 -0.44 -9.93 -3.03
N ALA A 469 -0.23 -10.42 -1.80
CA ALA A 469 0.66 -11.55 -1.56
C ALA A 469 0.14 -12.86 -2.17
N ALA A 470 -1.19 -13.04 -2.22
CA ALA A 470 -1.80 -14.19 -2.87
C ALA A 470 -1.67 -14.11 -4.40
N GLU A 471 -1.82 -12.92 -4.99
CA GLU A 471 -1.62 -12.68 -6.41
C GLU A 471 -0.20 -13.01 -6.84
N ALA A 472 0.80 -12.44 -6.16
CA ALA A 472 2.21 -12.69 -6.46
C ALA A 472 2.53 -14.19 -6.40
N LYS A 473 2.08 -14.87 -5.33
CA LYS A 473 2.26 -16.32 -5.17
C LYS A 473 1.52 -17.12 -6.25
N TRP A 474 0.37 -16.64 -6.72
CA TRP A 474 -0.39 -17.30 -7.78
C TRP A 474 0.33 -17.22 -9.14
N GLN A 475 0.87 -16.03 -9.46
CA GLN A 475 1.65 -15.79 -10.67
C GLN A 475 2.91 -16.67 -10.69
N ASP A 476 3.64 -16.77 -9.57
CA ASP A 476 4.83 -17.62 -9.43
C ASP A 476 4.53 -19.11 -9.70
N LEU A 477 3.35 -19.59 -9.32
CA LEU A 477 2.96 -20.99 -9.48
C LEU A 477 2.58 -21.36 -10.92
N LYS A 478 2.46 -20.38 -11.83
CA LYS A 478 2.07 -20.57 -13.24
C LYS A 478 0.86 -21.48 -13.39
N SER A 479 -0.20 -21.17 -12.65
CA SER A 479 -1.37 -22.03 -12.46
C SER A 479 -2.29 -22.19 -13.69
N GLY A 480 -2.01 -21.50 -14.80
CA GLY A 480 -2.76 -21.62 -16.06
C GLY A 480 -4.16 -20.99 -16.03
N LEU A 481 -4.47 -20.21 -15.01
CA LEU A 481 -5.71 -19.46 -14.85
C LEU A 481 -5.37 -18.02 -14.44
N GLU A 482 -5.92 -17.05 -15.16
CA GLU A 482 -5.73 -15.62 -14.88
C GLU A 482 -6.24 -15.24 -13.49
N TRP A 483 -5.52 -14.31 -12.84
CA TRP A 483 -5.82 -13.84 -11.49
C TRP A 483 -7.23 -13.24 -11.36
N ASP A 484 -7.66 -12.43 -12.34
CA ASP A 484 -8.98 -11.79 -12.37
C ASP A 484 -10.16 -12.76 -12.20
N ARG A 485 -9.97 -14.03 -12.56
CA ARG A 485 -11.00 -15.06 -12.41
C ARG A 485 -11.18 -15.54 -10.97
N ILE A 486 -10.13 -15.46 -10.16
CA ILE A 486 -10.11 -15.95 -8.77
C ILE A 486 -10.02 -14.82 -7.74
N GLU A 487 -9.57 -13.63 -8.14
CA GLU A 487 -9.45 -12.44 -7.29
C GLU A 487 -10.72 -12.18 -6.45
N PRO A 488 -11.96 -12.28 -6.97
CA PRO A 488 -13.16 -12.05 -6.16
C PRO A 488 -13.26 -12.99 -4.95
N ASP A 489 -12.84 -14.24 -5.10
CA ASP A 489 -12.82 -15.21 -4.01
C ASP A 489 -11.69 -14.91 -3.01
N PHE A 490 -10.55 -14.39 -3.46
CA PHE A 490 -9.48 -13.95 -2.57
C PHE A 490 -9.84 -12.68 -1.79
N ARG A 491 -10.57 -11.74 -2.40
CA ARG A 491 -11.16 -10.60 -1.68
C ARG A 491 -12.16 -11.07 -0.63
N LYS A 492 -12.99 -12.07 -0.96
CA LYS A 492 -13.89 -12.71 0.01
C LYS A 492 -13.13 -13.39 1.15
N LEU A 493 -12.01 -14.06 0.86
CA LEU A 493 -11.13 -14.64 1.88
C LEU A 493 -10.56 -13.56 2.80
N ALA A 494 -10.08 -12.45 2.24
CA ALA A 494 -9.54 -11.34 3.02
C ALA A 494 -10.59 -10.72 3.93
N ALA A 495 -11.83 -10.55 3.45
CA ALA A 495 -12.95 -10.10 4.27
C ALA A 495 -13.31 -11.10 5.38
N ALA A 496 -13.34 -12.41 5.07
CA ALA A 496 -13.61 -13.46 6.05
C ALA A 496 -12.52 -13.55 7.13
N ALA A 497 -11.25 -13.38 6.74
CA ALA A 497 -10.11 -13.34 7.65
C ALA A 497 -10.15 -12.09 8.55
N ALA A 498 -10.48 -10.92 8.00
CA ALA A 498 -10.69 -9.70 8.79
C ALA A 498 -11.83 -9.89 9.81
N ALA A 499 -12.93 -10.53 9.41
CA ALA A 499 -14.02 -10.86 10.32
C ALA A 499 -13.59 -11.87 11.40
N LEU A 500 -12.81 -12.89 11.05
CA LEU A 500 -12.25 -13.84 11.99
C LEU A 500 -11.36 -13.13 13.03
N ASN A 501 -10.49 -12.22 12.59
CA ASN A 501 -9.63 -11.45 13.48
C ASN A 501 -10.42 -10.53 14.41
N ARG A 502 -11.50 -9.88 13.96
CA ARG A 502 -12.41 -9.15 14.86
C ARG A 502 -12.99 -10.07 15.94
N GLN A 503 -13.42 -11.28 15.55
CA GLN A 503 -13.98 -12.26 16.49
C GLN A 503 -12.96 -12.82 17.48
N ILE A 504 -11.67 -12.85 17.11
CA ILE A 504 -10.55 -13.21 17.99
C ILE A 504 -10.22 -12.04 18.93
N HIS A 505 -10.18 -10.83 18.39
CA HIS A 505 -9.91 -9.59 19.12
C HIS A 505 -10.91 -9.37 20.26
N ASP A 506 -12.20 -9.53 19.96
CA ASP A 506 -13.31 -9.30 20.89
C ASP A 506 -13.58 -10.50 21.82
N SER A 507 -12.89 -11.63 21.63
CA SER A 507 -13.14 -12.84 22.41
C SER A 507 -12.63 -12.68 23.85
N PRO A 508 -13.44 -13.01 24.88
CA PRO A 508 -12.99 -12.97 26.28
C PRO A 508 -11.94 -14.05 26.59
N LEU A 509 -11.77 -15.05 25.71
CA LEU A 509 -10.80 -16.12 25.83
C LEU A 509 -9.49 -15.81 25.08
N LEU A 510 -9.51 -14.83 24.17
CA LEU A 510 -8.38 -14.41 23.35
C LEU A 510 -8.22 -12.87 23.48
N GLY A 511 -7.80 -12.21 22.40
CA GLY A 511 -7.49 -10.79 22.37
C GLY A 511 -6.66 -10.43 21.14
N SER A 512 -6.43 -9.14 20.92
CA SER A 512 -5.71 -8.59 19.77
C SER A 512 -4.36 -9.26 19.46
N GLN A 513 -3.62 -9.69 20.48
CA GLN A 513 -2.34 -10.37 20.32
C GLN A 513 -2.43 -11.72 19.61
N TYR A 514 -3.59 -12.39 19.67
CA TYR A 514 -3.84 -13.72 19.10
C TYR A 514 -4.43 -13.67 17.68
N GLU A 515 -4.58 -12.48 17.09
CA GLU A 515 -5.04 -12.34 15.71
C GLU A 515 -4.17 -13.15 14.74
N ILE A 516 -4.77 -13.58 13.64
CA ILE A 516 -4.14 -14.41 12.61
C ILE A 516 -3.53 -13.52 11.54
N GLY A 517 -2.23 -13.67 11.32
CA GLY A 517 -1.53 -12.98 10.23
C GLY A 517 -1.74 -13.62 8.85
N HIS A 518 -1.46 -12.84 7.80
CA HIS A 518 -1.63 -13.21 6.38
C HIS A 518 -0.95 -14.53 6.01
N THR A 519 0.23 -14.80 6.57
CA THR A 519 1.06 -15.95 6.16
C THR A 519 0.33 -17.28 6.31
N TYR A 520 -0.48 -17.44 7.37
CA TYR A 520 -1.26 -18.67 7.60
C TYR A 520 -2.38 -18.88 6.58
N LEU A 521 -2.82 -17.82 5.90
CA LEU A 521 -3.88 -17.87 4.89
C LEU A 521 -3.33 -18.06 3.47
N LEU A 522 -2.05 -17.71 3.23
CA LEU A 522 -1.40 -17.83 1.92
C LEU A 522 -1.22 -19.28 1.45
N ASP A 523 -1.39 -20.27 2.32
CA ASP A 523 -1.41 -21.68 1.94
C ASP A 523 -2.60 -22.02 1.03
N VAL A 524 -3.68 -21.22 1.11
CA VAL A 524 -4.86 -21.36 0.24
C VAL A 524 -4.51 -21.34 -1.25
N VAL A 525 -3.46 -20.58 -1.63
CA VAL A 525 -3.01 -20.44 -3.02
C VAL A 525 -2.51 -21.79 -3.55
N VAL A 526 -1.74 -22.50 -2.72
CA VAL A 526 -1.20 -23.83 -3.04
C VAL A 526 -2.31 -24.86 -3.02
N PHE A 527 -3.18 -24.83 -2.02
CA PHE A 527 -4.32 -25.75 -1.92
C PHE A 527 -5.29 -25.57 -3.09
N LEU A 528 -5.53 -24.34 -3.52
CA LEU A 528 -6.37 -24.05 -4.68
C LEU A 528 -5.74 -24.58 -5.98
N ARG A 529 -4.43 -24.35 -6.18
CA ARG A 529 -3.72 -24.90 -7.35
C ARG A 529 -3.86 -26.42 -7.42
N ASN A 530 -3.63 -27.11 -6.30
CA ASN A 530 -3.75 -28.56 -6.22
C ASN A 530 -5.19 -29.02 -6.46
N PHE A 531 -6.17 -28.29 -5.92
CA PHE A 531 -7.58 -28.56 -6.10
C PHE A 531 -8.06 -28.40 -7.55
N LEU A 532 -7.51 -27.44 -8.30
CA LEU A 532 -7.84 -27.24 -9.72
C LEU A 532 -7.17 -28.25 -10.66
N GLY A 533 -6.04 -28.82 -10.25
CA GLY A 533 -5.25 -29.74 -11.07
C GLY A 533 -4.61 -29.07 -12.30
N ALA A 534 -4.07 -29.88 -13.22
CA ALA A 534 -3.29 -29.38 -14.36
C ALA A 534 -4.12 -28.68 -15.46
N ARG A 535 -5.44 -28.89 -15.49
CA ARG A 535 -6.36 -28.28 -16.47
C ARG A 535 -7.62 -27.80 -15.75
N PRO A 536 -7.68 -26.54 -15.32
CA PRO A 536 -8.84 -26.02 -14.59
C PRO A 536 -10.10 -26.06 -15.45
N THR A 537 -11.13 -26.81 -15.01
CA THR A 537 -12.42 -26.93 -15.72
C THR A 537 -13.56 -26.17 -15.04
N ARG A 538 -13.34 -25.67 -13.81
CA ARG A 538 -14.38 -24.99 -13.03
C ARG A 538 -14.66 -23.60 -13.61
N LYS A 539 -15.94 -23.33 -13.91
CA LYS A 539 -16.34 -22.08 -14.58
C LYS A 539 -16.44 -20.88 -13.63
N GLN A 540 -16.83 -21.07 -12.38
CA GLN A 540 -17.00 -20.02 -11.35
C GLN A 540 -16.89 -20.61 -9.93
N ASN A 541 -16.42 -19.78 -8.98
CA ASN A 541 -16.22 -20.03 -7.56
C ASN A 541 -15.24 -21.19 -7.21
N TYR A 542 -14.16 -20.80 -6.56
CA TYR A 542 -12.93 -21.54 -6.33
C TYR A 542 -12.69 -21.82 -4.84
N LEU A 543 -13.06 -20.88 -3.98
CA LEU A 543 -12.87 -20.97 -2.52
C LEU A 543 -14.18 -21.20 -1.75
N TRP A 544 -15.32 -20.72 -2.26
CA TRP A 544 -16.65 -21.02 -1.70
C TRP A 544 -17.64 -21.54 -2.75
N SER A 545 -18.64 -22.31 -2.33
CA SER A 545 -19.76 -22.69 -3.18
C SER A 545 -20.72 -21.52 -3.41
N LYS A 546 -21.65 -21.65 -4.36
CA LYS A 546 -22.74 -20.67 -4.56
C LYS A 546 -23.61 -20.47 -3.31
N LYS A 547 -23.66 -21.47 -2.42
CA LYS A 547 -24.39 -21.40 -1.14
C LYS A 547 -23.57 -20.75 -0.02
N GLY A 548 -22.35 -20.29 -0.32
CA GLY A 548 -21.44 -19.67 0.65
C GLY A 548 -20.68 -20.66 1.53
N GLU A 549 -20.67 -21.95 1.19
CA GLU A 549 -19.95 -22.98 1.95
C GLU A 549 -18.50 -23.09 1.46
N ALA A 550 -17.53 -23.10 2.38
CA ALA A 550 -16.12 -23.26 2.04
C ALA A 550 -15.87 -24.54 1.24
N LEU A 551 -15.04 -24.41 0.22
CA LEU A 551 -14.53 -25.52 -0.56
C LEU A 551 -13.22 -26.05 0.04
N GLU A 552 -12.78 -27.19 -0.46
CA GLU A 552 -11.59 -27.91 0.02
C GLU A 552 -10.37 -27.02 0.30
N PRO A 553 -9.99 -26.04 -0.56
CA PRO A 553 -8.83 -25.19 -0.26
C PRO A 553 -8.96 -24.40 1.06
N VAL A 554 -10.13 -23.83 1.34
CA VAL A 554 -10.37 -23.05 2.57
C VAL A 554 -10.54 -23.98 3.77
N VAL A 555 -11.18 -25.15 3.57
CA VAL A 555 -11.28 -26.19 4.60
C VAL A 555 -9.89 -26.68 5.02
N GLN A 556 -8.96 -26.84 4.07
CA GLN A 556 -7.58 -27.21 4.36
C GLN A 556 -6.83 -26.13 5.12
N VAL A 557 -6.98 -24.84 4.76
CA VAL A 557 -6.42 -23.72 5.55
C VAL A 557 -6.90 -23.79 7.00
N TRP A 558 -8.20 -24.00 7.21
CA TRP A 558 -8.74 -24.12 8.57
C TRP A 558 -8.13 -25.31 9.32
N ASN A 559 -8.18 -26.51 8.74
CA ASN A 559 -7.80 -27.73 9.44
C ASN A 559 -6.29 -27.89 9.64
N LEU A 560 -5.47 -27.41 8.70
CA LEU A 560 -4.03 -27.65 8.69
C LEU A 560 -3.23 -26.46 9.24
N SER A 561 -3.72 -25.23 9.06
CA SER A 561 -2.96 -24.02 9.43
C SER A 561 -3.57 -23.31 10.64
N LEU A 562 -4.88 -23.03 10.63
CA LEU A 562 -5.49 -22.16 11.64
C LEU A 562 -5.93 -22.88 12.91
N ARG A 563 -6.62 -24.01 12.77
CA ARG A 563 -7.14 -24.77 13.91
C ARG A 563 -6.03 -25.24 14.85
N PRO A 564 -4.90 -25.84 14.38
CA PRO A 564 -3.83 -26.25 15.29
C PRO A 564 -3.22 -25.07 16.06
N LEU A 565 -3.10 -23.91 15.42
CA LEU A 565 -2.60 -22.69 16.05
C LEU A 565 -3.55 -22.17 17.14
N LEU A 566 -4.85 -22.08 16.82
CA LEU A 566 -5.86 -21.65 17.79
C LEU A 566 -6.02 -22.66 18.94
N GLU A 567 -5.87 -23.96 18.67
CA GLU A 567 -5.82 -25.00 19.71
C GLU A 567 -4.67 -24.75 20.69
N GLN A 568 -3.51 -24.33 20.19
CA GLN A 568 -2.37 -23.97 21.03
C GLN A 568 -2.62 -22.70 21.84
N TYR A 569 -3.24 -21.66 21.25
CA TYR A 569 -3.59 -20.43 21.99
C TYR A 569 -4.57 -20.70 23.13
N LEU A 570 -5.47 -21.67 22.93
CA LEU A 570 -6.48 -22.07 23.90
C LEU A 570 -6.05 -23.26 24.77
N ALA A 571 -4.76 -23.63 24.79
CA ALA A 571 -4.27 -24.83 25.49
C ALA A 571 -4.50 -24.82 27.01
N GLY A 572 -4.73 -23.65 27.61
CA GLY A 572 -5.04 -23.49 29.04
C GLY A 572 -6.51 -23.71 29.42
N LEU A 573 -7.41 -23.91 28.45
CA LEU A 573 -8.84 -24.12 28.70
C LEU A 573 -9.21 -25.61 28.73
N ASP A 574 -10.35 -25.93 29.36
CA ASP A 574 -10.91 -27.27 29.25
C ASP A 574 -11.34 -27.57 27.80
N ALA A 575 -11.37 -28.86 27.46
CA ALA A 575 -11.61 -29.29 26.09
C ALA A 575 -12.98 -28.87 25.55
N THR A 576 -14.00 -28.74 26.41
CA THR A 576 -15.35 -28.34 26.00
C THR A 576 -15.35 -26.87 25.61
N ALA A 577 -14.86 -25.98 26.48
CA ALA A 577 -14.76 -24.55 26.20
C ALA A 577 -13.90 -24.27 24.96
N ARG A 578 -12.76 -24.93 24.84
CA ARG A 578 -11.89 -24.82 23.66
C ARG A 578 -12.61 -25.23 22.36
N ASN A 579 -13.30 -26.37 22.35
CA ASN A 579 -13.98 -26.85 21.15
C ASN A 579 -15.15 -25.95 20.76
N VAL A 580 -15.90 -25.40 21.73
CA VAL A 580 -16.97 -24.43 21.48
C VAL A 580 -16.42 -23.17 20.82
N GLU A 581 -15.31 -22.64 21.33
CA GLU A 581 -14.68 -21.44 20.76
C GLU A 581 -14.12 -21.70 19.35
N LEU A 582 -13.45 -22.84 19.14
CA LEU A 582 -12.97 -23.23 17.81
C LEU A 582 -14.11 -23.41 16.81
N GLU A 583 -15.23 -24.02 17.21
CA GLU A 583 -16.39 -24.16 16.35
C GLU A 583 -17.00 -22.81 15.99
N ARG A 584 -17.12 -21.90 16.97
CA ARG A 584 -17.56 -20.52 16.77
C ARG A 584 -16.68 -19.80 15.73
N LEU A 585 -15.36 -19.82 15.92
CA LEU A 585 -14.40 -19.19 15.02
C LEU A 585 -14.42 -19.84 13.61
N SER A 586 -14.57 -21.16 13.54
CA SER A 586 -14.62 -21.89 12.25
C SER A 586 -15.76 -21.41 11.35
N LYS A 587 -16.93 -21.11 11.93
CA LYS A 587 -18.12 -20.67 11.18
C LYS A 587 -17.87 -19.35 10.46
N VAL A 588 -17.07 -18.46 11.05
CA VAL A 588 -16.74 -17.13 10.50
C VAL A 588 -15.96 -17.27 9.19
N LEU A 589 -14.97 -18.17 9.14
CA LEU A 589 -14.14 -18.38 7.95
C LEU A 589 -14.79 -19.34 6.94
N LEU A 590 -15.36 -20.45 7.41
CA LEU A 590 -15.87 -21.52 6.54
C LEU A 590 -17.24 -21.20 5.94
N LYS A 591 -18.02 -20.34 6.58
CA LYS A 591 -19.33 -19.91 6.10
C LYS A 591 -19.50 -18.41 6.31
N PRO A 592 -18.69 -17.58 5.64
CA PRO A 592 -18.76 -16.14 5.81
C PRO A 592 -20.15 -15.67 5.37
N SER A 593 -20.78 -14.84 6.20
CA SER A 593 -22.00 -14.12 5.82
C SER A 593 -21.71 -13.39 4.51
N VAL A 594 -22.64 -13.46 3.55
CA VAL A 594 -22.58 -12.61 2.37
C VAL A 594 -22.64 -11.19 2.88
N ALA A 595 -21.51 -10.47 2.89
CA ALA A 595 -21.50 -9.05 3.17
C ALA A 595 -22.24 -8.36 2.01
N GLU A 596 -23.23 -7.54 2.35
CA GLU A 596 -24.07 -6.73 1.45
C GLU A 596 -23.26 -5.65 0.73
#